data_AF-A0A088E4C1-F1
#
_entry.id   AF-A0A088E4C1-F1
#
_cell.length_a   1.000
_cell.length_b   1.000
_cell.length_c   1.000
_cell.angle_alpha   90.00
_cell.angle_beta   90.00
_cell.angle_gamma   90.00
#
_symmetry.space_group_name_H-M   'P 1'
#
loop_
_entity.id
_entity.type
_entity.pdbx_description
1 polymer ?
#
loop_
_entity_poly.entity_id
_entity_poly.type
_entity_poly.pdbx_seq_one_letter_code
_entity_poly.pdbx_strand_id
1 'polypeptide(L)'
;MREFLKSGLRGWFRGYGGWPTYNYRPLYLQAFDFFVKNLGMIIPAIIALIISLIVGFVVGAIGAALALTGLSIGIVDAIGFVIGFISGIIISFLILIEAYEAGSVVNGNLPDIGLAWQSTQNTREKFLPTALLTGLIFGVLSALRIPGSFLIEGLFLVLVYVVSSGIVSGVRPGLEQSLNWYSSTFSKDGVSSLILLLGAILSLVPILNLFVIPYTELLATLMVRKY
;
A
#
# COMPACT_ATOMS: atom_id res chain seq x y z
N MET A 1 -40.46 -35.21 17.70
CA MET A 1 -39.34 -36.02 17.13
C MET A 1 -38.91 -35.63 15.70
N ARG A 2 -39.74 -34.97 14.86
CA ARG A 2 -39.33 -34.55 13.50
C ARG A 2 -38.56 -33.21 13.41
N GLU A 3 -38.50 -32.41 14.46
CA GLU A 3 -37.77 -31.12 14.43
C GLU A 3 -36.30 -31.20 14.90
N PHE A 4 -35.93 -32.26 15.62
CA PHE A 4 -34.55 -32.41 16.12
C PHE A 4 -33.55 -32.86 15.02
N LEU A 5 -34.06 -33.32 13.88
CA LEU A 5 -33.24 -33.78 12.74
C LEU A 5 -32.99 -32.69 11.68
N LYS A 6 -33.60 -31.50 11.80
CA LYS A 6 -33.36 -30.38 10.87
C LYS A 6 -32.29 -29.40 11.35
N SER A 7 -31.92 -29.40 12.63
CA SER A 7 -30.84 -28.54 13.16
C SER A 7 -29.44 -29.15 12.99
N GLY A 8 -29.33 -30.47 12.83
CA GLY A 8 -28.05 -31.19 12.76
C GLY A 8 -27.31 -31.12 11.42
N LEU A 9 -27.96 -30.70 10.32
CA LEU A 9 -27.38 -30.76 8.96
C LEU A 9 -27.06 -29.40 8.33
N ARG A 10 -27.39 -28.29 8.99
CA ARG A 10 -27.02 -26.93 8.51
C ARG A 10 -25.71 -26.41 9.09
N GLY A 11 -25.12 -27.08 10.08
CA GLY A 11 -23.87 -26.67 10.72
C GLY A 11 -22.60 -27.26 10.08
N TRP A 12 -22.71 -28.23 9.18
CA TRP A 12 -21.55 -29.02 8.72
C TRP A 12 -20.88 -28.51 7.43
N PHE A 13 -21.53 -27.59 6.70
CA PHE A 13 -21.00 -27.03 5.44
C PHE A 13 -20.61 -25.55 5.52
N ARG A 14 -20.59 -24.96 6.71
CA ARG A 14 -20.02 -23.61 6.93
C ARG A 14 -18.74 -23.74 7.74
N GLY A 15 -17.59 -23.69 7.05
CA GLY A 15 -16.32 -23.41 7.69
C GLY A 15 -15.28 -24.54 7.65
N TYR A 16 -14.86 -24.94 6.46
CA TYR A 16 -13.51 -25.52 6.26
C TYR A 16 -12.74 -24.74 5.19
N GLY A 17 -12.80 -23.40 5.29
CA GLY A 17 -11.77 -22.49 4.78
C GLY A 17 -10.94 -21.90 5.92
N GLY A 18 -10.97 -22.55 7.09
CA GLY A 18 -10.25 -22.11 8.29
C GLY A 18 -8.77 -22.41 8.14
N TRP A 19 -8.03 -21.46 7.57
CA TRP A 19 -6.59 -21.39 7.75
C TRP A 19 -6.27 -21.48 9.25
N PRO A 20 -5.14 -22.12 9.64
CA PRO A 20 -4.79 -22.25 11.04
C PRO A 20 -4.80 -20.87 11.69
N THR A 21 -5.47 -20.73 12.82
CA THR A 21 -5.34 -19.54 13.66
C THR A 21 -3.89 -19.49 14.15
N TYR A 22 -3.03 -18.83 13.38
CA TYR A 22 -1.60 -18.62 13.67
C TYR A 22 -1.41 -17.65 14.85
N ASN A 23 -1.97 -17.97 16.02
CA ASN A 23 -1.85 -17.12 17.20
C ASN A 23 -0.43 -17.10 17.82
N TYR A 24 0.52 -17.89 17.29
CA TYR A 24 1.88 -18.01 17.83
C TYR A 24 2.99 -17.45 16.93
N ARG A 25 2.72 -17.13 15.65
CA ARG A 25 3.77 -16.68 14.73
C ARG A 25 3.82 -15.14 14.67
N PRO A 26 5.00 -14.50 14.69
CA PRO A 26 5.10 -13.06 14.47
C PRO A 26 4.41 -12.59 13.17
N LEU A 27 3.78 -11.41 13.18
CA LEU A 27 2.96 -10.94 12.06
C LEU A 27 3.76 -10.78 10.77
N TYR A 28 4.99 -10.29 10.85
CA TYR A 28 5.87 -10.16 9.69
C TYR A 28 6.19 -11.49 9.00
N LEU A 29 6.18 -12.61 9.75
CA LEU A 29 6.34 -13.95 9.17
C LEU A 29 5.02 -14.47 8.58
N GLN A 30 3.89 -14.16 9.20
CA GLN A 30 2.58 -14.49 8.63
C GLN A 30 2.37 -13.75 7.30
N ALA A 31 2.70 -12.46 7.23
CA ALA A 31 2.68 -11.68 6.00
C ALA A 31 3.56 -12.31 4.91
N PHE A 32 4.75 -12.80 5.29
CA PHE A 32 5.64 -13.50 4.37
C PHE A 32 5.02 -14.80 3.84
N ASP A 33 4.40 -15.60 4.72
CA ASP A 33 3.73 -16.84 4.30
C ASP A 33 2.58 -16.55 3.32
N PHE A 34 1.80 -15.50 3.57
CA PHE A 34 0.73 -15.09 2.67
C PHE A 34 1.29 -14.65 1.32
N PHE A 35 2.36 -13.86 1.33
CA PHE A 35 3.00 -13.36 0.12
C PHE A 35 3.52 -14.52 -0.77
N VAL A 36 4.29 -15.45 -0.19
CA VAL A 36 4.87 -16.58 -0.94
C VAL A 36 3.80 -17.51 -1.51
N LYS A 37 2.65 -17.63 -0.84
CA LYS A 37 1.51 -18.45 -1.33
C LYS A 37 0.67 -17.74 -2.39
N ASN A 38 0.75 -16.41 -2.47
CA ASN A 38 -0.09 -15.58 -3.32
C ASN A 38 0.74 -14.63 -4.17
N LEU A 39 1.73 -15.19 -4.90
CA LEU A 39 2.58 -14.41 -5.81
C LEU A 39 1.79 -13.66 -6.90
N GLY A 40 0.52 -13.97 -7.13
CA GLY A 40 -0.36 -13.18 -8.00
C GLY A 40 -0.53 -11.73 -7.57
N MET A 41 -0.33 -11.41 -6.28
CA MET A 41 -0.35 -10.04 -5.77
C MET A 41 0.78 -9.16 -6.33
N ILE A 42 1.76 -9.70 -7.05
CA ILE A 42 2.78 -8.85 -7.71
C ILE A 42 2.25 -8.17 -8.98
N ILE A 43 1.11 -8.61 -9.52
CA ILE A 43 0.61 -8.15 -10.82
C ILE A 43 0.30 -6.65 -10.85
N PRO A 44 -0.42 -6.05 -9.87
CA PRO A 44 -0.62 -4.60 -9.87
C PRO A 44 0.71 -3.84 -9.81
N ALA A 45 1.66 -4.32 -9.00
CA ALA A 45 3.00 -3.75 -8.93
C ALA A 45 3.77 -3.83 -10.26
N ILE A 46 3.62 -4.92 -11.04
CA ILE A 46 4.19 -5.02 -12.41
C ILE A 46 3.59 -3.96 -13.32
N ILE A 47 2.26 -3.82 -13.32
CA ILE A 47 1.56 -2.83 -14.17
C ILE A 47 2.03 -1.42 -13.80
N ALA A 48 2.10 -1.11 -12.51
CA ALA A 48 2.57 0.19 -12.03
C ALA A 48 4.04 0.44 -12.34
N LEU A 49 4.91 -0.59 -12.30
CA LEU A 49 6.30 -0.47 -12.71
C LEU A 49 6.39 -0.11 -14.20
N ILE A 50 5.64 -0.80 -15.07
CA ILE A 50 5.62 -0.50 -16.51
C ILE A 50 5.17 0.94 -16.75
N ILE A 51 4.08 1.37 -16.11
CA ILE A 51 3.58 2.75 -16.21
C ILE A 51 4.64 3.74 -15.72
N SER A 52 5.26 3.47 -14.58
CA SER A 52 6.29 4.35 -13.99
C SER A 52 7.53 4.46 -14.88
N LEU A 53 7.95 3.37 -15.52
CA LEU A 53 9.07 3.38 -16.48
C LEU A 53 8.71 4.22 -17.72
N ILE A 54 7.51 4.07 -18.27
CA ILE A 54 7.05 4.86 -19.42
C ILE A 54 6.97 6.34 -19.05
N VAL A 55 6.31 6.68 -17.93
CA VAL A 55 6.18 8.07 -17.46
C VAL A 55 7.56 8.66 -17.15
N GLY A 56 8.42 7.94 -16.44
CA GLY A 56 9.78 8.38 -16.13
C GLY A 56 10.61 8.63 -17.39
N PHE A 57 10.52 7.74 -18.38
CA PHE A 57 11.21 7.92 -19.66
C PHE A 57 10.71 9.14 -20.43
N VAL A 58 9.39 9.28 -20.59
CA VAL A 58 8.79 10.40 -21.33
C VAL A 58 9.09 11.73 -20.65
N VAL A 59 8.88 11.82 -19.34
CA VAL A 59 9.12 13.07 -18.61
C VAL A 59 10.61 13.37 -18.51
N GLY A 60 11.46 12.36 -18.33
CA GLY A 60 12.91 12.51 -18.36
C GLY A 60 13.41 13.05 -19.71
N ALA A 61 12.89 12.55 -20.82
CA ALA A 61 13.22 13.04 -22.16
C ALA A 61 12.78 14.49 -22.36
N ILE A 62 11.57 14.86 -21.91
CA ILE A 62 11.08 16.25 -21.95
C ILE A 62 11.96 17.15 -21.06
N GLY A 63 12.27 16.73 -19.84
CA GLY A 63 13.13 17.48 -18.92
C GLY A 63 14.53 17.70 -19.49
N ALA A 64 15.13 16.68 -20.11
CA ALA A 64 16.44 16.79 -20.76
C ALA A 64 16.40 17.74 -21.96
N ALA A 65 15.38 17.64 -22.82
CA ALA A 65 15.20 18.54 -23.95
C ALA A 65 15.05 20.00 -23.51
N LEU A 66 14.28 20.23 -22.44
CA LEU A 66 14.07 21.56 -21.86
C LEU A 66 15.34 22.11 -21.20
N ALA A 67 16.11 21.29 -20.48
CA ALA A 67 17.38 21.71 -19.90
C ALA A 67 18.40 22.16 -20.98
N LEU A 68 18.42 21.47 -22.13
CA LEU A 68 19.29 21.83 -23.26
C LEU A 68 18.91 23.17 -23.92
N THR A 69 17.67 23.64 -23.74
CA THR A 69 17.22 24.96 -24.24
C THR A 69 17.60 26.14 -23.34
N GLY A 70 18.34 25.92 -22.25
CA GLY A 70 18.82 26.99 -21.35
C GLY A 70 17.75 27.53 -20.39
N LEU A 71 16.75 26.71 -20.06
CA LEU A 71 15.67 27.12 -19.16
C LEU A 71 16.16 27.38 -17.74
N SER A 72 15.46 28.29 -17.05
CA SER A 72 15.79 28.70 -15.68
C SER A 72 15.59 27.57 -14.68
N ILE A 73 16.32 27.61 -13.57
CA ILE A 73 16.25 26.64 -12.47
C ILE A 73 14.81 26.43 -11.98
N GLY A 74 13.99 27.48 -11.96
CA GLY A 74 12.59 27.40 -11.52
C GLY A 74 11.70 26.51 -12.40
N ILE A 75 12.03 26.33 -13.68
CA ILE A 75 11.27 25.43 -14.57
C ILE A 75 11.63 23.98 -14.29
N VAL A 76 12.90 23.70 -13.98
CA VAL A 76 13.33 22.36 -13.55
C VAL A 76 12.66 21.97 -12.24
N ASP A 77 12.53 22.92 -11.30
CA ASP A 77 11.87 22.67 -10.01
C ASP A 77 10.36 22.46 -10.18
N ALA A 78 9.71 23.21 -11.07
CA ALA A 78 8.30 23.00 -11.41
C ALA A 78 8.05 21.62 -12.06
N ILE A 79 8.94 21.16 -12.94
CA ILE A 79 8.86 19.83 -13.52
C ILE A 79 9.06 18.76 -12.43
N GLY A 80 10.07 18.94 -11.57
CA GLY A 80 10.30 18.05 -10.43
C GLY A 80 9.09 17.95 -9.51
N PHE A 81 8.42 19.09 -9.23
CA PHE A 81 7.17 19.11 -8.48
C PHE A 81 6.08 18.25 -9.13
N VAL A 82 5.83 18.44 -10.43
CA VAL A 82 4.78 17.72 -11.16
C VAL A 82 5.07 16.22 -11.18
N ILE A 83 6.32 15.81 -11.39
CA ILE A 83 6.74 14.41 -11.34
C ILE A 83 6.45 13.83 -9.97
N GLY A 84 7.00 14.45 -8.91
CA GLY A 84 6.82 13.96 -7.54
C GLY A 84 5.35 13.90 -7.14
N PHE A 85 4.57 14.90 -7.54
CA PHE A 85 3.13 14.96 -7.28
C PHE A 85 2.36 13.81 -7.91
N ILE A 86 2.56 13.58 -9.21
CA ILE A 86 1.90 12.50 -9.93
C ILE A 86 2.36 11.13 -9.41
N SER A 87 3.66 10.95 -9.19
CA SER A 87 4.22 9.70 -8.65
C SER A 87 3.66 9.37 -7.26
N GLY A 88 3.54 10.36 -6.36
CA GLY A 88 2.96 10.19 -5.03
C GLY A 88 1.49 9.77 -5.06
N ILE A 89 0.71 10.28 -6.01
CA ILE A 89 -0.69 9.87 -6.21
C ILE A 89 -0.75 8.42 -6.73
N ILE A 90 0.04 8.10 -7.76
CA ILE A 90 0.06 6.77 -8.37
C ILE A 90 0.43 5.69 -7.34
N ILE A 91 1.51 5.90 -6.58
CA ILE A 91 1.93 4.92 -5.58
C ILE A 91 0.88 4.77 -4.47
N SER A 92 0.20 5.85 -4.08
CA SER A 92 -0.85 5.76 -3.07
C SER A 92 -2.02 4.89 -3.55
N PHE A 93 -2.48 5.07 -4.78
CA PHE A 93 -3.56 4.26 -5.32
C PHE A 93 -3.14 2.81 -5.59
N LEU A 94 -1.87 2.58 -5.96
CA LEU A 94 -1.32 1.23 -6.05
C LEU A 94 -1.38 0.52 -4.70
N ILE A 95 -0.94 1.18 -3.62
CA ILE A 95 -1.03 0.66 -2.26
C ILE A 95 -2.50 0.35 -1.89
N LEU A 96 -3.46 1.20 -2.26
CA LEU A 96 -4.88 0.92 -2.01
C LEU A 96 -5.40 -0.31 -2.77
N ILE A 97 -4.99 -0.51 -4.02
CA ILE A 97 -5.37 -1.71 -4.80
C ILE A 97 -4.82 -2.96 -4.11
N GLU A 98 -3.52 -2.94 -3.76
CA GLU A 98 -2.85 -4.02 -3.04
C GLU A 98 -3.51 -4.28 -1.68
N ALA A 99 -4.03 -3.24 -1.02
CA ALA A 99 -4.74 -3.39 0.26
C ALA A 99 -6.00 -4.23 0.11
N TYR A 100 -6.76 -4.06 -0.99
CA TYR A 100 -7.93 -4.87 -1.26
C TYR A 100 -7.56 -6.33 -1.54
N GLU A 101 -6.47 -6.58 -2.27
CA GLU A 101 -5.96 -7.94 -2.49
C GLU A 101 -5.47 -8.57 -1.19
N ALA A 102 -4.69 -7.84 -0.39
CA ALA A 102 -4.22 -8.26 0.93
C ALA A 102 -5.40 -8.58 1.87
N GLY A 103 -6.42 -7.72 1.88
CA GLY A 103 -7.64 -7.94 2.65
C GLY A 103 -8.40 -9.21 2.24
N SER A 104 -8.44 -9.51 0.94
CA SER A 104 -9.01 -10.75 0.38
C SER A 104 -8.22 -11.98 0.83
N VAL A 105 -6.89 -11.93 0.69
CA VAL A 105 -5.97 -13.03 1.04
C VAL A 105 -5.99 -13.34 2.54
N VAL A 106 -5.95 -12.31 3.38
CA VAL A 106 -6.03 -12.47 4.84
C VAL A 106 -7.40 -13.05 5.27
N ASN A 107 -8.45 -12.83 4.48
CA ASN A 107 -9.77 -13.45 4.67
C ASN A 107 -9.88 -14.88 4.10
N GLY A 108 -8.80 -15.42 3.52
CA GLY A 108 -8.74 -16.78 2.98
C GLY A 108 -9.21 -16.92 1.53
N ASN A 109 -9.44 -15.81 0.83
CA ASN A 109 -9.77 -15.80 -0.60
C ASN A 109 -8.50 -15.69 -1.46
N LEU A 110 -8.64 -15.84 -2.77
CA LEU A 110 -7.56 -15.61 -3.72
C LEU A 110 -7.42 -14.11 -4.07
N PRO A 111 -6.22 -13.65 -4.48
CA PRO A 111 -6.05 -12.33 -5.07
C PRO A 111 -6.88 -12.20 -6.34
N ASP A 112 -7.59 -11.07 -6.47
CA ASP A 112 -8.39 -10.74 -7.64
C ASP A 112 -8.25 -9.24 -7.93
N ILE A 113 -7.40 -8.93 -8.90
CA ILE A 113 -7.11 -7.56 -9.32
C ILE A 113 -8.35 -6.82 -9.86
N GLY A 114 -9.30 -7.55 -10.47
CA GLY A 114 -10.52 -6.96 -11.01
C GLY A 114 -11.43 -6.46 -9.90
N LEU A 115 -11.64 -7.29 -8.88
CA LEU A 115 -12.39 -6.91 -7.68
C LEU A 115 -11.67 -5.84 -6.86
N ALA A 116 -10.35 -5.92 -6.74
CA ALA A 116 -9.55 -4.92 -6.04
C ALA A 116 -9.61 -3.55 -6.73
N TRP A 117 -9.52 -3.54 -8.06
CA TRP A 117 -9.69 -2.32 -8.86
C TRP A 117 -11.09 -1.72 -8.71
N GLN A 118 -12.13 -2.54 -8.83
CA GLN A 118 -13.52 -2.08 -8.66
C GLN A 118 -13.75 -1.50 -7.26
N SER A 119 -13.23 -2.16 -6.24
CA SER A 119 -13.34 -1.70 -4.84
C SER A 119 -12.57 -0.39 -4.62
N THR A 120 -11.40 -0.26 -5.22
CA THR A 120 -10.62 0.99 -5.24
C THR A 120 -11.40 2.13 -5.87
N GLN A 121 -12.05 1.90 -7.02
CA GLN A 121 -12.90 2.93 -7.65
C GLN A 121 -14.07 3.34 -6.77
N ASN A 122 -14.67 2.41 -6.04
CA ASN A 122 -15.79 2.68 -5.14
C ASN A 122 -15.40 3.44 -3.86
N THR A 123 -14.12 3.40 -3.46
CA THR A 123 -13.63 4.07 -2.24
C THR A 123 -12.63 5.18 -2.51
N ARG A 124 -12.33 5.48 -3.79
CA ARG A 124 -11.38 6.50 -4.21
C ARG A 124 -11.63 7.86 -3.56
N GLU A 125 -12.89 8.27 -3.38
CA GLU A 125 -13.22 9.58 -2.80
C GLU A 125 -12.81 9.68 -1.33
N LYS A 126 -12.87 8.57 -0.59
CA LYS A 126 -12.45 8.49 0.81
C LYS A 126 -10.92 8.53 0.93
N PHE A 127 -10.22 8.00 -0.06
CA PHE A 127 -8.76 7.90 -0.07
C PHE A 127 -8.07 9.07 -0.79
N LEU A 128 -8.79 9.79 -1.64
CA LEU A 128 -8.25 10.89 -2.45
C LEU A 128 -7.52 11.96 -1.62
N PRO A 129 -8.00 12.40 -0.44
CA PRO A 129 -7.26 13.36 0.39
C PRO A 129 -5.87 12.85 0.79
N THR A 130 -5.76 11.57 1.16
CA THR A 130 -4.49 10.93 1.50
C THR A 130 -3.57 10.91 0.28
N ALA A 131 -4.07 10.46 -0.87
CA ALA A 131 -3.28 10.40 -2.11
C ALA A 131 -2.81 11.79 -2.58
N LEU A 132 -3.66 12.81 -2.51
CA LEU A 132 -3.31 14.19 -2.86
C LEU A 132 -2.26 14.76 -1.90
N LEU A 133 -2.35 14.46 -0.60
CA LEU A 133 -1.34 14.91 0.36
C LEU A 133 -0.01 14.19 0.16
N THR A 134 -0.01 12.88 -0.12
CA THR A 134 1.20 12.15 -0.53
C THR A 134 1.84 12.80 -1.74
N GLY A 135 1.05 13.06 -2.79
CA GLY A 135 1.49 13.77 -3.98
C GLY A 135 2.09 15.13 -3.65
N LEU A 136 1.40 15.94 -2.86
CA LEU A 136 1.89 17.27 -2.49
C LEU A 136 3.25 17.20 -1.79
N ILE A 137 3.42 16.29 -0.82
CA ILE A 137 4.68 16.12 -0.10
C ILE A 137 5.78 15.67 -1.06
N PHE A 138 5.53 14.65 -1.89
CA PHE A 138 6.51 14.14 -2.85
C PHE A 138 6.90 15.21 -3.87
N GLY A 139 5.93 15.98 -4.36
CA GLY A 139 6.16 17.10 -5.27
C GLY A 139 7.04 18.18 -4.65
N VAL A 140 6.71 18.63 -3.44
CA VAL A 140 7.50 19.65 -2.72
C VAL A 140 8.93 19.16 -2.48
N LEU A 141 9.10 17.93 -1.99
CA LEU A 141 10.41 17.35 -1.71
C LEU A 141 11.25 17.19 -2.99
N SER A 142 10.62 16.75 -4.08
CA SER A 142 11.26 16.62 -5.40
C SER A 142 11.70 17.98 -5.96
N ALA A 143 10.86 19.01 -5.82
CA ALA A 143 11.17 20.36 -6.28
C ALA A 143 12.32 21.01 -5.49
N LEU A 144 12.33 20.83 -4.16
CA LEU A 144 13.34 21.40 -3.28
C LEU A 144 14.65 20.61 -3.24
N ARG A 145 14.67 19.39 -3.81
CA ARG A 145 15.85 18.50 -3.90
C ARG A 145 16.51 18.27 -2.53
N ILE A 146 15.68 18.13 -1.49
CA ILE A 146 16.14 18.01 -0.11
C ILE A 146 16.92 16.68 0.04
N PRO A 147 18.21 16.72 0.43
CA PRO A 147 18.97 15.50 0.68
C PRO A 147 18.30 14.68 1.80
N GLY A 148 18.10 13.40 1.57
CA GLY A 148 17.44 12.53 2.54
C GLY A 148 15.91 12.60 2.55
N SER A 149 15.28 13.24 1.56
CA SER A 149 13.80 13.31 1.45
C SER A 149 13.13 11.94 1.49
N PHE A 150 13.81 10.90 1.01
CA PHE A 150 13.32 9.51 1.02
C PHE A 150 12.91 9.01 2.43
N LEU A 151 13.51 9.54 3.50
CA LEU A 151 13.10 9.18 4.87
C LEU A 151 11.72 9.76 5.20
N ILE A 152 11.47 11.01 4.81
CA ILE A 152 10.20 11.70 5.02
C ILE A 152 9.12 11.07 4.15
N GLU A 153 9.45 10.79 2.88
CA GLU A 153 8.58 10.08 1.94
C GLU A 153 8.20 8.70 2.47
N GLY A 154 9.17 7.92 2.95
CA GLY A 154 8.94 6.61 3.53
C GLY A 154 8.06 6.65 4.79
N LEU A 155 8.29 7.61 5.69
CA LEU A 155 7.43 7.83 6.85
C LEU A 155 5.99 8.18 6.43
N PHE A 156 5.82 8.97 5.37
CA PHE A 156 4.49 9.28 4.87
C PHE A 156 3.82 8.05 4.24
N LEU A 157 4.57 7.23 3.51
CA LEU A 157 4.06 5.98 2.96
C LEU A 157 3.58 5.01 4.04
N VAL A 158 4.20 4.95 5.22
CA VAL A 158 3.66 4.18 6.35
C VAL A 158 2.22 4.59 6.65
N LEU A 159 1.91 5.88 6.63
CA LEU A 159 0.54 6.35 6.85
C LEU A 159 -0.38 5.92 5.73
N VAL A 160 0.10 5.95 4.48
CA VAL A 160 -0.67 5.48 3.32
C VAL A 160 -1.02 3.99 3.46
N TYR A 161 -0.04 3.13 3.81
CA TYR A 161 -0.28 1.71 4.09
C TYR A 161 -1.34 1.52 5.19
N VAL A 162 -1.23 2.25 6.30
CA VAL A 162 -2.17 2.14 7.43
C VAL A 162 -3.58 2.61 7.05
N VAL A 163 -3.70 3.73 6.34
CA VAL A 163 -5.00 4.25 5.85
C VAL A 163 -5.63 3.26 4.88
N SER A 164 -4.86 2.75 3.90
CA SER A 164 -5.36 1.78 2.91
C SER A 164 -5.84 0.50 3.57
N SER A 165 -5.01 -0.13 4.41
CA SER A 165 -5.36 -1.30 5.22
C SER A 165 -6.57 -1.05 6.13
N GLY A 166 -6.68 0.16 6.68
CA GLY A 166 -7.81 0.62 7.46
C GLY A 166 -9.11 0.62 6.66
N ILE A 167 -9.13 1.31 5.51
CA ILE A 167 -10.29 1.40 4.62
C ILE A 167 -10.79 0.00 4.25
N VAL A 168 -9.90 -0.91 3.91
CA VAL A 168 -10.25 -2.30 3.54
C VAL A 168 -10.76 -3.10 4.74
N SER A 169 -10.24 -2.82 5.94
CA SER A 169 -10.71 -3.45 7.18
C SER A 169 -11.96 -2.77 7.76
N GLY A 170 -12.48 -1.72 7.12
CA GLY A 170 -13.66 -0.98 7.58
C GLY A 170 -13.40 -0.03 8.76
N VAL A 171 -12.15 0.32 9.04
CA VAL A 171 -11.76 1.14 10.21
C VAL A 171 -10.75 2.23 9.81
N ARG A 172 -10.73 3.38 10.48
CA ARG A 172 -9.68 4.43 10.38
C ARG A 172 -9.45 5.05 8.98
N PRO A 173 -10.19 6.11 8.60
CA PRO A 173 -9.94 6.82 7.35
C PRO A 173 -8.95 8.00 7.45
N GLY A 174 -8.44 8.37 8.63
CA GLY A 174 -7.68 9.62 8.80
C GLY A 174 -6.19 9.46 9.15
N LEU A 175 -5.40 10.46 8.78
CA LEU A 175 -3.94 10.50 8.97
C LEU A 175 -3.54 10.60 10.44
N GLU A 176 -4.26 11.39 11.24
CA GLU A 176 -4.01 11.50 12.68
C GLU A 176 -4.24 10.16 13.38
N GLN A 177 -5.34 9.47 13.06
CA GLN A 177 -5.61 8.15 13.61
C GLN A 177 -4.57 7.12 13.17
N SER A 178 -4.00 7.28 11.98
CA SER A 178 -2.94 6.42 11.44
C SER A 178 -1.60 6.66 12.13
N LEU A 179 -1.24 7.92 12.41
CA LEU A 179 -0.06 8.29 13.21
C LEU A 179 -0.17 7.73 14.63
N ASN A 180 -1.30 7.96 15.29
CA ASN A 180 -1.56 7.45 16.64
C ASN A 180 -1.54 5.91 16.65
N TRP A 181 -2.10 5.28 15.61
CA TRP A 181 -2.04 3.83 15.46
C TRP A 181 -0.61 3.33 15.37
N TYR A 182 0.20 3.91 14.48
CA TYR A 182 1.56 3.48 14.25
C TYR A 182 2.41 3.60 15.53
N SER A 183 2.30 4.74 16.23
CA SER A 183 2.97 4.95 17.53
C SER A 183 2.54 3.91 18.58
N SER A 184 1.24 3.66 18.71
CA SER A 184 0.72 2.67 19.67
C SER A 184 1.14 1.24 19.31
N THR A 185 1.25 0.93 18.02
CA THR A 185 1.60 -0.39 17.53
C THR A 185 3.09 -0.66 17.65
N PHE A 186 3.93 0.36 17.43
CA PHE A 186 5.37 0.27 17.66
C PHE A 186 5.70 -0.15 19.09
N SER A 187 4.89 0.30 20.07
CA SER A 187 5.04 -0.10 21.48
C SER A 187 4.61 -1.55 21.77
N LYS A 188 3.75 -2.14 20.92
CA LYS A 188 3.21 -3.50 21.08
C LYS A 188 3.97 -4.55 20.27
N ASP A 189 4.41 -4.20 19.07
CA ASP A 189 5.14 -5.04 18.12
C ASP A 189 6.13 -4.20 17.29
N GLY A 190 7.18 -3.73 17.96
CA GLY A 190 8.18 -2.84 17.36
C GLY A 190 8.92 -3.46 16.18
N VAL A 191 9.08 -4.79 16.14
CA VAL A 191 9.73 -5.48 15.02
C VAL A 191 8.87 -5.41 13.77
N SER A 192 7.58 -5.76 13.85
CA SER A 192 6.68 -5.64 12.71
C SER A 192 6.51 -4.18 12.26
N SER A 193 6.44 -3.22 13.20
CA SER A 193 6.40 -1.79 12.85
C SER A 193 7.68 -1.31 12.17
N LEU A 194 8.86 -1.76 12.61
CA LEU A 194 10.13 -1.44 11.95
C LEU A 194 10.19 -2.02 10.54
N ILE A 195 9.73 -3.25 10.35
CA ILE A 195 9.65 -3.89 9.03
C ILE A 195 8.66 -3.14 8.13
N LEU A 196 7.54 -2.67 8.66
CA LEU A 196 6.59 -1.82 7.93
C LEU A 196 7.26 -0.52 7.46
N LEU A 197 8.05 0.15 8.32
CA LEU A 197 8.80 1.34 7.95
C LEU A 197 9.87 1.05 6.89
N LEU A 198 10.64 -0.02 7.04
CA LEU A 198 11.63 -0.43 6.05
C LEU A 198 10.95 -0.76 4.71
N GLY A 199 9.82 -1.47 4.75
CA GLY A 199 9.00 -1.75 3.58
C GLY A 199 8.52 -0.45 2.90
N ALA A 200 8.04 0.51 3.68
CA ALA A 200 7.62 1.81 3.15
C ALA A 200 8.77 2.61 2.51
N ILE A 201 9.96 2.63 3.13
CA ILE A 201 11.15 3.27 2.54
C ILE A 201 11.58 2.55 1.26
N LEU A 202 11.64 1.21 1.29
CA LEU A 202 12.01 0.40 0.12
C LEU A 202 10.97 0.49 -1.01
N SER A 203 9.73 0.86 -0.71
CA SER A 203 8.66 1.11 -1.70
C SER A 203 8.94 2.35 -2.58
N LEU A 204 9.92 3.17 -2.23
CA LEU A 204 10.38 4.29 -3.05
C LEU A 204 11.28 3.83 -4.20
N VAL A 205 11.76 2.59 -4.18
CA VAL A 205 12.64 2.03 -5.21
C VAL A 205 11.80 1.19 -6.18
N PRO A 206 11.51 1.68 -7.41
CA PRO A 206 10.50 1.08 -8.28
C PRO A 206 10.68 -0.42 -8.55
N ILE A 207 11.92 -0.88 -8.72
CA ILE A 207 12.18 -2.29 -9.00
C ILE A 207 11.92 -3.21 -7.81
N LEU A 208 12.07 -2.69 -6.58
CA LEU A 208 11.78 -3.44 -5.36
C LEU A 208 10.27 -3.53 -5.10
N ASN A 209 9.49 -2.59 -5.64
CA ASN A 209 8.04 -2.50 -5.41
C ASN A 209 7.29 -3.77 -5.81
N LEU A 210 7.81 -4.54 -6.78
CA LEU A 210 7.28 -5.84 -7.19
C LEU A 210 7.08 -6.81 -6.02
N PHE A 211 7.95 -6.74 -5.00
CA PHE A 211 7.91 -7.61 -3.83
C PHE A 211 7.58 -6.85 -2.57
N VAL A 212 8.08 -5.62 -2.46
CA VAL A 212 7.98 -4.82 -1.25
C VAL A 212 6.56 -4.34 -1.02
N ILE A 213 5.84 -3.83 -2.03
CA ILE A 213 4.49 -3.30 -1.81
C ILE A 213 3.52 -4.40 -1.37
N PRO A 214 3.40 -5.54 -2.08
CA PRO A 214 2.46 -6.59 -1.67
C PRO A 214 2.76 -7.15 -0.28
N TYR A 215 4.05 -7.35 0.03
CA TYR A 215 4.47 -7.81 1.36
C TYR A 215 4.14 -6.80 2.47
N THR A 216 4.48 -5.53 2.24
CA THR A 216 4.29 -4.45 3.22
C THR A 216 2.80 -4.23 3.48
N GLU A 217 1.97 -4.35 2.45
CA GLU A 217 0.52 -4.21 2.57
C GLU A 217 -0.13 -5.41 3.29
N LEU A 218 0.32 -6.64 3.05
CA LEU A 218 -0.10 -7.80 3.85
C LEU A 218 0.23 -7.61 5.32
N LEU A 219 1.44 -7.11 5.61
CA LEU A 219 1.86 -6.80 6.97
C LEU A 219 0.99 -5.71 7.60
N ALA A 220 0.79 -4.59 6.89
CA ALA A 220 -0.06 -3.48 7.34
C ALA A 220 -1.48 -3.96 7.63
N THR A 221 -2.07 -4.77 6.73
CA THR A 221 -3.43 -5.30 6.88
C THR A 221 -3.55 -6.20 8.10
N LEU A 222 -2.60 -7.11 8.30
CA LEU A 222 -2.57 -7.98 9.47
C LEU A 222 -2.42 -7.20 10.78
N MET A 223 -1.54 -6.21 10.80
CA MET A 223 -1.32 -5.38 11.98
C MET A 223 -2.57 -4.55 12.31
N VAL A 224 -3.17 -3.89 11.32
CA VAL A 224 -4.38 -3.05 11.51
C VAL A 224 -5.56 -3.86 12.03
N ARG A 225 -5.69 -5.14 11.61
CA ARG A 225 -6.74 -6.03 12.12
C ARG A 225 -6.49 -6.50 13.54
N LYS A 226 -5.22 -6.62 13.95
CA LYS A 226 -4.85 -7.09 15.30
C LYS A 226 -4.90 -5.98 16.35
N TYR A 227 -4.57 -4.73 15.99
CA TYR A 227 -4.32 -3.62 16.91
C TYR A 227 -5.21 -2.39 16.68
#